data_AF-A0A0C2VPF4-F1
#
_entry.id   AF-A0A0C2VPF4-F1
#
_cell.length_a   1.000
_cell.length_b   1.000
_cell.length_c   1.000
_cell.angle_alpha   90.00
_cell.angle_beta   90.00
_cell.angle_gamma   90.00
#
_symmetry.space_group_name_H-M   'P 1'
#
loop_
_entity.id
_entity.type
_entity.pdbx_description
1 polymer ?
#
loop_
_entity_poly.entity_id
_entity_poly.type
_entity_poly.pdbx_seq_one_letter_code
_entity_poly.pdbx_strand_id
1 'polypeptide(L)'
;MRKKLIFICLISLLVIVSTFYFLNQLNNNATAQQQLTSSKEVEEIQLKMEQMNKSKVFNQITDKLTANNYKILGSTAIQYNVENGWVFIIDIPKVNRDATKEEEIKTISKEVLDKSELSKYNFSVKVLPKNIQN
;
A
#
# COMPACT_ATOMS: atom_id res chain seq x y z
N MET A 1 59.31 -27.62 -6.36
CA MET A 1 58.12 -27.03 -7.01
C MET A 1 56.84 -27.08 -6.16
N ARG A 2 56.61 -28.09 -5.30
CA ARG A 2 55.36 -28.25 -4.52
C ARG A 2 55.03 -27.13 -3.52
N LYS A 3 56.04 -26.51 -2.88
CA LYS A 3 55.83 -25.44 -1.87
C LYS A 3 55.29 -24.13 -2.44
N LYS A 4 55.64 -23.78 -3.70
CA LYS A 4 55.14 -22.56 -4.37
C LYS A 4 53.67 -22.70 -4.77
N LEU A 5 53.25 -23.90 -5.20
CA LEU A 5 51.85 -24.20 -5.53
C LEU A 5 50.93 -24.11 -4.31
N ILE A 6 51.37 -24.60 -3.14
CA ILE A 6 50.61 -24.52 -1.89
C ILE A 6 50.42 -23.05 -1.47
N PHE A 7 51.46 -22.22 -1.62
CA PHE A 7 51.38 -20.81 -1.25
C PHE A 7 50.42 -20.02 -2.17
N ILE A 8 50.41 -20.34 -3.47
CA ILE A 8 49.48 -19.73 -4.44
C ILE A 8 48.03 -20.15 -4.13
N CYS A 9 47.79 -21.42 -3.82
CA CYS A 9 46.46 -21.90 -3.42
C CYS A 9 45.95 -21.22 -2.13
N LEU A 10 46.82 -20.99 -1.15
CA LEU A 10 46.46 -20.31 0.10
C LEU A 10 46.09 -18.84 -0.15
N ILE A 11 46.86 -18.13 -0.98
CA ILE A 11 46.54 -16.73 -1.34
C ILE A 11 45.22 -16.67 -2.12
N SER A 12 44.99 -17.57 -3.08
CA SER A 12 43.73 -17.60 -3.82
C SER A 12 42.53 -17.88 -2.92
N LEU A 13 42.68 -18.78 -1.95
CA LEU A 13 41.61 -19.09 -0.99
C LEU A 13 41.29 -17.86 -0.12
N LEU A 14 42.32 -17.13 0.30
CA LEU A 14 42.18 -15.95 1.16
C LEU A 14 41.48 -14.79 0.42
N VAL A 15 41.78 -14.61 -0.86
CA VAL A 15 41.08 -13.63 -1.73
C VAL A 15 39.61 -14.02 -1.89
N ILE A 16 39.30 -15.30 -2.15
CA ILE A 16 37.92 -15.78 -2.31
C ILE A 16 37.11 -15.59 -1.02
N VAL A 17 37.68 -15.91 0.15
CA VAL A 17 36.99 -15.72 1.44
C VAL A 17 36.75 -14.23 1.71
N SER A 18 37.72 -13.37 1.40
CA SER A 18 37.59 -11.92 1.59
C SER A 18 36.53 -11.29 0.70
N THR A 19 36.44 -11.70 -0.58
CA THR A 19 35.40 -11.21 -1.49
C THR A 19 34.03 -11.72 -1.10
N PHE A 20 33.91 -12.98 -0.67
CA PHE A 20 32.64 -13.53 -0.18
C PHE A 20 32.14 -12.78 1.05
N TYR A 21 33.04 -12.43 1.98
CA TYR A 21 32.70 -11.64 3.18
C TYR A 21 32.27 -10.20 2.83
N PHE A 22 32.95 -9.56 1.88
CA PHE A 22 32.61 -8.21 1.42
C PHE A 22 31.26 -8.16 0.68
N LEU A 23 30.96 -9.16 -0.15
CA LEU A 23 29.66 -9.34 -0.81
C LEU A 23 28.55 -9.55 0.22
N ASN A 24 28.77 -10.35 1.26
CA ASN A 24 27.77 -10.57 2.30
C ASN A 24 27.51 -9.30 3.13
N GLN A 25 28.53 -8.49 3.40
CA GLN A 25 28.37 -7.19 4.06
C GLN A 25 27.61 -6.16 3.20
N LEU A 26 27.86 -6.12 1.89
CA LEU A 26 27.09 -5.27 0.97
C LEU A 26 25.62 -5.71 0.89
N ASN A 27 25.38 -7.02 0.87
CA ASN A 27 24.03 -7.58 0.80
C ASN A 27 23.25 -7.27 2.09
N ASN A 28 23.87 -7.42 3.27
CA ASN A 28 23.23 -7.10 4.55
C ASN A 28 22.98 -5.59 4.76
N ASN A 29 23.84 -4.72 4.22
CA ASN A 29 23.63 -3.27 4.31
C ASN A 29 22.53 -2.76 3.36
N ALA A 30 22.33 -3.39 2.19
CA ALA A 30 21.22 -3.08 1.30
C ALA A 30 19.86 -3.41 1.94
N THR A 31 19.76 -4.55 2.63
CA THR A 31 18.53 -4.94 3.36
C THR A 31 18.24 -4.04 4.56
N ALA A 32 19.29 -3.56 5.25
CA ALA A 32 19.15 -2.63 6.37
C ALA A 32 18.65 -1.23 5.93
N GLN A 33 19.09 -0.74 4.76
CA GLN A 33 18.57 0.51 4.21
C GLN A 33 17.10 0.39 3.77
N GLN A 34 16.69 -0.78 3.25
CA GLN A 34 15.30 -1.04 2.86
C GLN A 34 14.34 -1.16 4.06
N GLN A 35 14.83 -1.60 5.23
CA GLN A 35 14.07 -1.63 6.48
C GLN A 35 14.01 -0.27 7.21
N LEU A 36 14.99 0.62 7.02
CA LEU A 36 15.00 1.95 7.64
C LEU A 36 14.12 2.98 6.91
N THR A 37 13.96 2.85 5.59
CA THR A 37 12.94 3.59 4.83
C THR A 37 11.52 3.18 5.25
N SER A 38 11.30 1.93 5.65
CA SER A 38 9.94 1.46 5.97
C SER A 38 9.39 2.03 7.28
N SER A 39 10.17 2.20 8.34
CA SER A 39 9.59 2.64 9.63
C SER A 39 9.08 4.07 9.61
N LYS A 40 9.86 5.02 9.07
CA LYS A 40 9.45 6.44 8.99
C LYS A 40 8.38 6.65 7.95
N GLU A 41 8.49 5.99 6.79
CA GLU A 41 7.48 6.09 5.74
C GLU A 41 6.15 5.48 6.19
N VAL A 42 6.17 4.34 6.88
CA VAL A 42 4.96 3.74 7.48
C VAL A 42 4.35 4.66 8.53
N GLU A 43 5.16 5.27 9.41
CA GLU A 43 4.67 6.23 10.40
C GLU A 43 4.04 7.47 9.72
N GLU A 44 4.68 8.01 8.69
CA GLU A 44 4.12 9.12 7.90
C GLU A 44 2.82 8.75 7.19
N ILE A 45 2.74 7.55 6.63
CA ILE A 45 1.52 7.02 5.99
C ILE A 45 0.41 6.86 7.04
N GLN A 46 0.71 6.32 8.21
CA GLN A 46 -0.25 6.18 9.31
C GLN A 46 -0.77 7.54 9.78
N LEU A 47 0.14 8.51 10.00
CA LEU A 47 -0.24 9.88 10.38
C LEU A 47 -1.11 10.55 9.31
N LYS A 48 -0.75 10.42 8.03
CA LYS A 48 -1.56 10.92 6.91
C LYS A 48 -2.93 10.24 6.89
N MET A 49 -3.00 8.92 7.09
CA MET A 49 -4.25 8.17 7.13
C MET A 49 -5.14 8.64 8.29
N GLU A 50 -4.59 8.83 9.49
CA GLU A 50 -5.32 9.36 10.64
C GLU A 50 -5.85 10.78 10.39
N GLN A 51 -5.06 11.64 9.76
CA GLN A 51 -5.48 12.98 9.39
C GLN A 51 -6.62 12.95 8.36
N MET A 52 -6.48 12.12 7.32
CA MET A 52 -7.50 12.00 6.28
C MET A 52 -8.78 11.37 6.83
N ASN A 53 -8.71 10.39 7.73
CA ASN A 53 -9.88 9.78 8.38
C ASN A 53 -10.73 10.80 9.18
N LYS A 54 -10.20 11.98 9.50
CA LYS A 54 -10.96 13.08 10.12
C LYS A 54 -11.69 13.96 9.10
N SER A 55 -11.38 13.83 7.81
CA SER A 55 -12.05 14.58 6.75
C SER A 55 -13.52 14.15 6.64
N LYS A 56 -14.39 15.14 6.39
CA LYS A 56 -15.82 14.91 6.14
C LYS A 56 -16.10 14.39 4.73
N VAL A 57 -15.09 14.34 3.85
CA VAL A 57 -15.23 13.90 2.45
C VAL A 57 -15.78 12.48 2.36
N PHE A 58 -15.35 11.57 3.23
CA PHE A 58 -15.86 10.19 3.22
C PHE A 58 -17.34 10.11 3.62
N ASN A 59 -17.77 10.96 4.56
CA ASN A 59 -19.18 11.08 4.91
C ASN A 59 -19.99 11.66 3.75
N GLN A 60 -19.47 12.69 3.06
CA GLN A 60 -20.13 13.24 1.86
C GLN A 60 -20.29 12.21 0.76
N ILE A 61 -19.32 11.31 0.57
CA ILE A 61 -19.44 10.19 -0.37
C ILE A 61 -20.56 9.26 0.07
N THR A 62 -20.57 8.84 1.34
CA THR A 62 -21.64 7.97 1.89
C THR A 62 -23.02 8.61 1.75
N ASP A 63 -23.15 9.90 2.03
CA ASP A 63 -24.40 10.65 1.90
C ASP A 63 -24.84 10.72 0.44
N LYS A 64 -23.92 11.03 -0.48
CA LYS A 64 -24.22 11.10 -1.92
C LYS A 64 -24.61 9.74 -2.48
N LEU A 65 -23.95 8.66 -2.07
CA LEU A 65 -24.33 7.30 -2.47
C LEU A 65 -25.68 6.90 -1.89
N THR A 66 -25.96 7.23 -0.62
CA THR A 66 -27.25 6.94 0.02
C THR A 66 -28.38 7.72 -0.65
N ALA A 67 -28.16 8.99 -1.02
CA ALA A 67 -29.11 9.81 -1.76
C ALA A 67 -29.42 9.26 -3.17
N ASN A 68 -28.47 8.52 -3.77
CA ASN A 68 -28.67 7.79 -5.03
C ASN A 68 -29.22 6.36 -4.83
N ASN A 69 -29.78 6.06 -3.65
CA ASN A 69 -30.38 4.77 -3.29
C ASN A 69 -29.40 3.58 -3.24
N TYR A 70 -28.09 3.82 -3.10
CA TYR A 70 -27.14 2.75 -2.81
C TYR A 70 -27.14 2.43 -1.32
N LYS A 71 -27.33 1.16 -0.99
CA LYS A 71 -27.15 0.68 0.39
C LYS A 71 -25.66 0.50 0.67
N ILE A 72 -25.11 1.36 1.53
CA ILE A 72 -23.70 1.33 1.96
C ILE A 72 -23.64 0.81 3.40
N LEU A 73 -22.77 -0.17 3.66
CA LEU A 73 -22.56 -0.73 5.00
C LEU A 73 -21.56 0.11 5.81
N GLY A 74 -20.72 0.84 5.10
CA GLY A 74 -19.78 1.83 5.62
C GLY A 74 -18.79 2.24 4.53
N SER A 75 -18.29 3.46 4.62
CA SER A 75 -17.11 3.91 3.87
C SER A 75 -15.91 3.88 4.81
N THR A 76 -15.41 2.68 5.09
CA THR A 76 -14.40 2.50 6.13
C THR A 76 -13.13 1.93 5.53
N ALA A 77 -12.03 2.57 5.90
CA ALA A 77 -10.65 2.22 5.59
C ALA A 77 -10.16 2.74 4.24
N ILE A 78 -9.61 3.94 4.29
CA ILE A 78 -8.45 4.26 3.46
C ILE A 78 -7.42 3.14 3.65
N GLN A 79 -6.97 2.53 2.57
CA GLN A 79 -5.79 1.68 2.57
C GLN A 79 -4.69 2.35 1.77
N TYR A 80 -3.45 2.09 2.15
CA TYR A 80 -2.29 2.44 1.36
C TYR A 80 -1.63 1.16 0.88
N ASN A 81 -1.42 1.06 -0.42
CA ASN A 81 -0.64 0.00 -1.05
C ASN A 81 0.47 0.66 -1.88
N VAL A 82 1.72 0.21 -1.72
CA VAL A 82 2.87 0.72 -2.49
C VAL A 82 2.64 0.64 -4.00
N GLU A 83 1.92 -0.38 -4.48
CA GLU A 83 1.61 -0.57 -5.90
C GLU A 83 0.50 0.35 -6.42
N ASN A 84 -0.52 0.61 -5.60
CA ASN A 84 -1.76 1.27 -6.03
C ASN A 84 -1.99 2.65 -5.38
N GLY A 85 -1.06 3.09 -4.54
CA GLY A 85 -1.17 4.31 -3.73
C GLY A 85 -2.30 4.24 -2.71
N TRP A 86 -2.99 5.37 -2.56
CA TRP A 86 -4.15 5.49 -1.67
C TRP A 86 -5.39 4.85 -2.30
N VAL A 87 -6.07 4.01 -1.53
CA VAL A 87 -7.28 3.29 -1.94
C VAL A 87 -8.41 3.65 -0.99
N PHE A 88 -9.50 4.16 -1.51
CA PHE A 88 -10.74 4.38 -0.77
C PHE A 88 -11.67 3.18 -0.95
N ILE A 89 -12.06 2.57 0.17
CA ILE A 89 -12.86 1.35 0.18
C ILE A 89 -14.31 1.66 0.57
N ILE A 90 -15.23 1.10 -0.21
CA ILE A 90 -16.67 1.22 0.00
C ILE A 90 -17.24 -0.18 0.18
N ASP A 91 -17.74 -0.46 1.38
CA ASP A 91 -18.37 -1.73 1.69
C ASP A 91 -19.86 -1.69 1.30
N ILE A 92 -20.27 -2.56 0.38
CA ILE A 92 -21.68 -2.73 -0.03
C ILE A 92 -22.19 -4.11 0.35
N PRO A 93 -23.51 -4.31 0.54
CA PRO A 93 -24.09 -5.64 0.72
C PRO A 93 -23.76 -6.55 -0.46
N LYS A 94 -23.32 -7.78 -0.20
CA LYS A 94 -22.99 -8.77 -1.24
C LYS A 94 -24.15 -9.02 -2.23
N VAL A 95 -25.40 -8.92 -1.76
CA VAL A 95 -26.62 -9.08 -2.58
C VAL A 95 -26.81 -7.98 -3.63
N ASN A 96 -26.08 -6.86 -3.53
CA ASN A 96 -26.21 -5.71 -4.42
C ASN A 96 -25.07 -5.63 -5.46
N ARG A 97 -24.33 -6.72 -5.69
CA ARG A 97 -23.21 -6.75 -6.63
C ARG A 97 -23.69 -6.85 -8.08
N ASP A 98 -24.03 -5.71 -8.64
CA ASP A 98 -24.21 -5.50 -10.09
C ASP A 98 -22.98 -4.73 -10.59
N ALA A 99 -22.34 -5.21 -11.67
CA ALA A 99 -21.15 -4.57 -12.23
C ALA A 99 -21.43 -3.12 -12.68
N THR A 100 -22.65 -2.84 -13.15
CA THR A 100 -23.07 -1.49 -13.54
C THR A 100 -23.10 -0.56 -12.32
N LYS A 101 -23.65 -1.07 -11.20
CA LYS A 101 -23.70 -0.32 -9.92
C LYS A 101 -22.31 -0.12 -9.33
N GLU A 102 -21.39 -1.08 -9.53
CA GLU A 102 -20.00 -0.96 -9.08
C GLU A 102 -19.30 0.25 -9.73
N GLU A 103 -19.41 0.40 -11.04
CA GLU A 103 -18.79 1.50 -11.78
C GLU A 103 -19.46 2.85 -11.50
N GLU A 104 -20.79 2.88 -11.31
CA GLU A 104 -21.49 4.08 -10.88
C GLU A 104 -21.03 4.54 -9.49
N ILE A 105 -20.92 3.62 -8.52
CA ILE A 105 -20.41 3.91 -7.17
C ILE A 105 -18.99 4.46 -7.25
N LYS A 106 -18.11 3.83 -8.06
CA LYS A 106 -16.73 4.33 -8.27
C LYS A 106 -16.73 5.74 -8.84
N THR A 107 -17.58 6.01 -9.84
CA THR A 107 -17.68 7.30 -10.51
C THR A 107 -18.12 8.40 -9.55
N ILE A 108 -19.22 8.18 -8.81
CA ILE A 108 -19.73 9.15 -7.83
C ILE A 108 -18.68 9.44 -6.76
N SER A 109 -18.03 8.40 -6.25
CA SER A 109 -17.03 8.52 -5.18
C SER A 109 -15.80 9.28 -5.66
N LYS A 110 -15.32 8.96 -6.86
CA LYS A 110 -14.18 9.64 -7.48
C LYS A 110 -14.47 11.11 -7.76
N GLU A 111 -15.66 11.43 -8.24
CA GLU A 111 -16.08 12.82 -8.46
C GLU A 111 -16.00 13.66 -7.18
N VAL A 112 -16.39 13.10 -6.03
CA VAL A 112 -16.31 13.78 -4.74
C VAL A 112 -14.85 13.90 -4.28
N LEU A 113 -14.05 12.84 -4.40
CA LEU A 113 -12.62 12.86 -4.04
C LEU A 113 -11.84 13.89 -4.86
N ASP A 114 -12.05 13.92 -6.18
CA ASP A 114 -11.35 14.80 -7.11
C ASP A 114 -11.71 16.29 -6.88
N LYS A 115 -12.89 16.58 -6.32
CA LYS A 115 -13.35 17.93 -5.98
C LYS A 115 -13.04 18.36 -4.53
N SER A 116 -12.41 17.49 -3.74
CA SER A 116 -12.17 17.72 -2.32
C SER A 116 -10.74 18.19 -2.01
N GLU A 117 -10.49 18.51 -0.74
CA GLU A 117 -9.16 18.75 -0.19
C GLU A 117 -8.23 17.51 -0.24
N LEU A 118 -8.81 16.33 -0.52
CA LEU A 118 -8.09 15.06 -0.64
C LEU A 118 -7.68 14.73 -2.08
N SER A 119 -8.04 15.54 -3.07
CA SER A 119 -7.69 15.36 -4.49
C SER A 119 -6.20 15.14 -4.72
N LYS A 120 -5.33 15.81 -3.95
CA LYS A 120 -3.87 15.69 -4.01
C LYS A 120 -3.33 14.27 -3.75
N TYR A 121 -4.12 13.38 -3.15
CA TYR A 121 -3.70 12.02 -2.83
C TYR A 121 -4.04 11.00 -3.93
N ASN A 122 -4.74 11.41 -5.00
CA ASN A 122 -5.07 10.59 -6.17
C ASN A 122 -5.62 9.20 -5.79
N PHE A 123 -6.69 9.18 -4.99
CA PHE A 123 -7.30 7.95 -4.53
C PHE A 123 -7.81 7.09 -5.70
N SER A 124 -7.52 5.79 -5.62
CA SER A 124 -8.29 4.77 -6.33
C SER A 124 -9.53 4.39 -5.50
N VAL A 125 -10.63 4.01 -6.15
CA VAL A 125 -11.86 3.60 -5.45
C VAL A 125 -12.07 2.10 -5.65
N LYS A 126 -12.28 1.38 -4.53
CA LYS A 126 -12.56 -0.05 -4.54
C LYS A 126 -13.88 -0.32 -3.83
N VAL A 127 -14.78 -1.02 -4.52
CA VAL A 127 -16.08 -1.42 -3.97
C VAL A 127 -15.99 -2.88 -3.55
N LEU A 128 -16.24 -3.16 -2.28
CA LEU A 128 -16.13 -4.50 -1.72
C LEU A 128 -17.51 -5.02 -1.27
N PRO A 129 -17.97 -6.17 -1.79
CA PRO A 129 -19.15 -6.81 -1.28
C PRO A 129 -18.86 -7.44 0.09
N LYS A 130 -19.65 -7.08 1.11
CA LYS A 130 -19.57 -7.60 2.47
C LYS A 130 -20.86 -8.30 2.85
N ASN A 131 -20.72 -9.42 3.58
CA ASN A 131 -21.87 -10.10 4.17
C ASN A 131 -22.37 -9.26 5.35
N ILE A 132 -23.67 -9.02 5.41
CA ILE A 132 -24.30 -8.43 6.59
C ILE A 132 -24.42 -9.58 7.60
N GLN A 133 -23.61 -9.57 8.66
CA GLN A 133 -23.88 -10.43 9.81
C GLN A 133 -25.01 -9.75 10.59
N ASN A 134 -26.14 -10.45 10.70
CA ASN A 134 -27.26 -10.05 11.56
C ASN A 134 -26.90 -10.20 13.04
#